data_AF-A0A351ITD0-F1
#
_entry.id   AF-A0A351ITD0-F1
#
_cell.length_a   1.000
_cell.length_b   1.000
_cell.length_c   1.000
_cell.angle_alpha   90.00
_cell.angle_beta   90.00
_cell.angle_gamma   90.00
#
_symmetry.space_group_name_H-M   'P 1'
#
loop_
_entity.id
_entity.type
_entity.pdbx_description
1 polymer ?
#
loop_
_entity_poly.entity_id
_entity_poly.type
_entity_poly.pdbx_seq_one_letter_code
_entity_poly.pdbx_strand_id
1 'polypeptide(L)' 'MQVLSDEQVASFHRDGYVMMADAVTPEDLAALKEVFADWIADSRSHGGPWGTTVDGRARFDVEP' A
#
# COMPACT_ATOMS: atom_id res chain seq x y z
N MET A 1 18.79 -20.14 -10.21
CA MET A 1 17.83 -20.31 -9.10
C MET A 1 16.52 -19.70 -9.57
N GLN A 2 15.47 -20.49 -9.75
CA GLN A 2 14.15 -19.98 -10.12
C GLN A 2 13.42 -19.57 -8.83
N VAL A 3 13.03 -18.31 -8.74
CA VAL A 3 12.38 -17.71 -7.55
C VAL A 3 10.86 -17.97 -7.55
N LEU A 4 10.26 -18.12 -8.74
CA LEU A 4 8.85 -18.44 -8.95
C LEU A 4 8.71 -19.83 -9.57
N SER A 5 7.62 -20.54 -9.23
CA SER A 5 7.28 -21.80 -9.89
C SER A 5 6.77 -21.57 -11.32
N ASP A 6 6.84 -22.59 -12.16
CA ASP A 6 6.30 -22.52 -13.53
C ASP A 6 4.78 -22.22 -13.54
N GLU A 7 4.06 -22.71 -12.53
CA GLU A 7 2.64 -22.41 -12.33
C GLU A 7 2.40 -20.93 -12.00
N GLN A 8 3.24 -20.34 -11.15
CA GLN A 8 3.18 -18.91 -10.81
C GLN A 8 3.50 -18.02 -12.02
N VAL A 9 4.45 -18.45 -12.86
CA VAL A 9 4.75 -17.74 -14.12
C VAL A 9 3.58 -17.86 -15.09
N ALA A 10 3.00 -19.05 -15.22
CA ALA A 10 1.85 -19.28 -16.10
C ALA A 10 0.60 -18.50 -15.64
N SER A 11 0.33 -18.43 -14.34
CA SER A 11 -0.80 -17.65 -13.81
C SER A 11 -0.61 -16.16 -14.04
N PHE A 12 0.59 -15.63 -13.82
CA PHE A 12 0.88 -14.23 -14.12
C PHE A 12 0.63 -13.88 -15.59
N HIS A 13 1.09 -14.71 -16.52
CA HIS A 13 0.86 -14.48 -17.96
C HIS A 13 -0.62 -14.56 -18.35
N ARG A 14 -1.40 -15.41 -17.68
CA ARG A 14 -2.83 -15.59 -17.98
C ARG A 14 -3.70 -14.52 -17.33
N ASP A 15 -3.43 -14.20 -16.07
CA ASP A 15 -4.34 -13.44 -15.20
C ASP A 15 -3.84 -12.02 -14.91
N GLY A 16 -2.58 -11.70 -15.23
CA GLY A 16 -1.95 -10.40 -14.99
C GLY A 16 -1.50 -10.18 -13.53
N TYR A 17 -1.66 -11.17 -12.66
CA TYR A 17 -1.20 -11.16 -11.28
C TYR A 17 -0.82 -12.57 -10.82
N VAL A 18 -0.10 -12.67 -9.70
CA VAL A 18 0.20 -13.93 -9.04
C VAL A 18 0.02 -13.78 -7.53
N MET A 19 -0.59 -14.79 -6.91
CA MET A 19 -0.71 -14.84 -5.46
C MET A 19 0.56 -15.44 -4.86
N MET A 20 1.14 -14.77 -3.87
CA MET A 20 2.29 -15.26 -3.12
C MET A 20 1.90 -15.42 -1.64
N ALA A 21 1.85 -16.67 -1.18
CA ALA A 21 1.71 -16.96 0.23
C ALA A 21 3.00 -16.55 0.96
N ASP A 22 2.85 -16.01 2.17
CA ASP A 22 3.97 -15.65 3.05
C ASP A 22 5.03 -14.75 2.37
N ALA A 23 4.59 -13.84 1.49
CA ALA A 23 5.47 -12.94 0.74
C ALA A 23 6.28 -11.98 1.62
N VAL A 24 5.88 -11.82 2.88
CA VAL A 24 6.59 -11.06 3.91
C VAL A 24 6.68 -11.90 5.17
N THR A 25 7.74 -11.71 5.95
CA THR A 25 7.83 -12.39 7.24
C THR A 25 6.83 -11.79 8.25
N PRO A 26 6.48 -12.52 9.33
CA PRO A 26 5.66 -11.95 10.40
C PRO A 26 6.30 -10.71 11.05
N GLU A 27 7.64 -10.64 11.11
CA GLU A 27 8.38 -9.51 11.64
C GLU A 27 8.26 -8.29 10.72
N ASP A 28 8.46 -8.46 9.41
CA ASP A 28 8.27 -7.38 8.42
C ASP A 28 6.84 -6.85 8.45
N LEU A 29 5.85 -7.76 8.58
CA LEU A 29 4.44 -7.37 8.66
C LEU A 29 4.13 -6.59 9.95
N ALA A 30 4.75 -6.96 11.08
CA ALA A 30 4.60 -6.22 12.33
C ALA A 30 5.24 -4.83 12.22
N ALA A 31 6.45 -4.73 11.69
CA ALA A 31 7.13 -3.44 11.48
C ALA A 31 6.34 -2.51 10.55
N LEU A 32 5.77 -3.05 9.47
CA LEU A 32 4.93 -2.27 8.54
C LEU A 32 3.68 -1.71 9.21
N LYS A 33 3.06 -2.48 10.12
CA LYS A 33 1.87 -2.05 10.88
C LYS A 33 2.19 -0.90 11.82
N GLU A 34 3.33 -0.93 12.50
CA GLU A 34 3.75 0.17 13.39
C GLU A 34 3.95 1.47 12.60
N VAL A 35 4.64 1.40 11.44
CA VAL A 35 4.82 2.57 10.56
C VAL A 35 3.47 3.16 10.12
N PHE A 36 2.49 2.33 9.79
CA PHE A 36 1.15 2.81 9.44
C PHE A 36 0.41 3.41 10.64
N ALA A 37 0.57 2.86 11.84
CA ALA A 37 -0.03 3.42 13.04
C ALA A 37 0.49 4.84 13.32
N ASP A 38 1.79 5.06 13.15
CA ASP A 38 2.43 6.37 13.28
C ASP A 38 1.87 7.35 12.24
N TRP A 39 1.78 6.95 10.97
CA TRP A 39 1.20 7.80 9.92
C TRP A 39 -0.26 8.16 10.18
N ILE A 40 -1.05 7.21 10.71
CA ILE A 40 -2.43 7.49 11.11
C ILE A 40 -2.46 8.53 12.24
N ALA A 41 -1.62 8.37 13.26
CA ALA A 41 -1.52 9.31 14.37
C ALA A 41 -1.11 10.71 13.89
N ASP A 42 -0.10 10.80 13.03
CA ASP A 42 0.36 12.06 12.43
C ASP A 42 -0.74 12.69 11.56
N SER A 43 -1.46 11.89 10.77
CA SER A 43 -2.52 12.40 9.89
C SER A 43 -3.63 13.12 10.68
N ARG A 44 -3.94 12.67 11.90
CA ARG A 44 -4.98 13.28 12.78
C ARG A 44 -4.65 14.71 13.18
N SER A 45 -3.38 15.11 13.13
CA SER A 45 -2.99 16.50 13.39
C SER A 45 -3.32 17.46 12.23
N HIS A 46 -3.69 16.93 11.07
CA HIS A 46 -4.04 17.69 9.88
C HIS A 46 -5.56 17.95 9.85
N GLY A 47 -5.96 19.21 10.08
CA GLY A 47 -7.36 19.61 10.17
C GLY A 47 -8.00 20.06 8.85
N GLY A 48 -7.40 19.77 7.69
CA GLY A 48 -7.91 20.25 6.42
C GLY A 48 -7.42 19.47 5.20
N PRO A 49 -8.03 19.71 4.03
CA PRO A 49 -7.74 19.01 2.80
C PRO A 49 -6.26 19.08 2.41
N TRP A 50 -5.74 18.00 1.81
CA TRP A 50 -4.31 17.90 1.47
C TRP A 50 -4.05 18.20 0.00
N GLY A 51 -2.96 18.95 -0.23
CA GLY A 51 -2.44 19.29 -1.55
C GLY A 51 -3.31 20.26 -2.35
N THR A 52 -2.81 20.71 -3.50
CA THR A 52 -3.51 21.64 -4.39
C THR A 52 -3.44 21.14 -5.83
N THR A 53 -4.56 21.14 -6.54
CA THR A 53 -4.66 20.87 -7.97
C THR A 53 -4.37 22.12 -8.79
N VAL A 54 -4.18 21.96 -10.10
CA VAL A 54 -3.85 23.07 -11.02
C VAL A 54 -4.89 24.18 -11.00
N ASP A 55 -6.14 23.86 -10.70
CA ASP A 55 -7.26 24.80 -10.60
C ASP A 55 -7.55 25.27 -9.15
N GLY A 56 -6.63 25.04 -8.22
CA GLY A 56 -6.67 25.58 -6.87
C GLY A 56 -7.56 24.82 -5.87
N ARG A 57 -8.20 23.73 -6.29
CA ARG A 57 -8.95 22.84 -5.38
C ARG A 57 -8.00 21.95 -4.60
N ALA A 58 -8.47 21.41 -3.49
CA ALA A 58 -7.70 20.42 -2.75
C ALA A 58 -7.57 19.13 -3.58
N ARG A 59 -6.44 18.44 -3.45
CA ARG A 59 -6.21 17.16 -4.15
C ARG A 59 -6.92 16.01 -3.47
N PHE A 60 -6.93 16.01 -2.13
CA PHE A 60 -7.62 15.03 -1.32
C PHE A 60 -8.44 15.74 -0.25
N ASP A 61 -9.71 15.37 -0.15
CA ASP A 61 -10.61 15.88 0.87
C ASP A 61 -10.36 15.17 2.22
N VAL A 62 -10.82 15.80 3.31
CA VAL A 62 -10.87 15.16 4.63
C VAL A 62 -12.32 14.76 4.92
N GLU A 63 -12.51 13.60 5.57
CA GLU A 63 -13.86 13.22 6.04
C GLU A 63 -14.33 14.22 7.11
N PRO A 64 -15.59 14.73 7.06
CA PRO A 64 -16.12 15.69 8.02
C PRO A 64 -16.14 15.24 9.48
#